data_AF-K0UJM0-F1
#
_entry.id   AF-K0UJM0-F1
#
_cell.length_a   1.000
_cell.length_b   1.000
_cell.length_c   1.000
_cell.angle_alpha   90.00
_cell.angle_beta   90.00
_cell.angle_gamma   90.00
#
_symmetry.space_group_name_H-M   'P 1'
#
loop_
_entity.id
_entity.type
_entity.pdbx_description
1 polymer ?
#
loop_
_entity_poly.entity_id
_entity_poly.type
_entity_poly.pdbx_seq_one_letter_code
_entity_poly.pdbx_strand_id
1 'polypeptide(L)'
;MVDNNRFVPPRSTVEVLESVPESALRRLKQYSGRLATEAVHVMEERLPFFAALEASQRASVQLVVQTAVVNFVEWMRNPDSDVSYTAQAFEVVPQDLRRRIALRQSVEMVRVTMEFFEEVVPLLARSEEQLSALTAGILRYSRDLAFAAATAYADQAEARGAWDTRMEANLVDAVVRGGTGPALQSQAAALNWDATAPATVIVGLPRPDRIEFAGDDVREVARRGERAALSDIHGTWLVAVISGPLTPTDRFLAELMKVFADGPVVIGPTVPTLGAAHRSATEAIAGMNAVAGWAAAPRPVAARELLPERTLLGDATAAAALEAEVMRPLSDAGPALVETLDAYLDSGGAIEACARKLFVHPNTVRYRLKRIADFTGRDPTVPRDAYVLRVASSVGRLNRQAHMAAGQMPGSGQVTGVGSVTIKPVS
;
A
#
# COMPACT_ATOMS: atom_id res chain seq x y z
N MET A 1 -56.90 2.10 -54.12
CA MET A 1 -57.09 2.07 -52.65
C MET A 1 -55.75 1.67 -52.07
N VAL A 2 -55.11 2.59 -51.33
CA VAL A 2 -53.77 2.40 -50.75
C VAL A 2 -53.97 1.87 -49.34
N ASP A 3 -53.60 0.62 -49.09
CA ASP A 3 -53.56 0.03 -47.74
C ASP A 3 -52.42 0.66 -46.95
N ASN A 4 -52.78 1.55 -46.04
CA ASN A 4 -51.87 2.26 -45.17
C ASN A 4 -51.63 1.41 -43.90
N ASN A 5 -50.82 0.36 -44.02
CA ASN A 5 -50.38 -0.43 -42.88
C ASN A 5 -49.33 0.35 -42.08
N ARG A 6 -49.79 1.37 -41.33
CA ARG A 6 -48.95 2.14 -40.41
C ARG A 6 -48.47 1.22 -39.30
N PHE A 7 -47.16 0.97 -39.26
CA PHE A 7 -46.49 0.43 -38.08
C PHE A 7 -46.76 1.38 -36.91
N VAL A 8 -47.62 0.96 -35.99
CA VAL A 8 -47.82 1.64 -34.71
C VAL A 8 -46.76 1.09 -33.78
N PRO A 9 -45.75 1.88 -33.35
CA PRO A 9 -44.78 1.41 -32.39
C PRO A 9 -45.49 0.94 -31.11
N PRO A 10 -45.06 -0.18 -30.51
CA PRO A 10 -45.64 -0.63 -29.24
C PRO A 10 -45.51 0.48 -28.20
N ARG A 11 -46.54 0.64 -27.37
CA ARG A 11 -46.56 1.64 -26.29
C ARG A 11 -45.28 1.54 -25.47
N SER A 12 -44.72 2.68 -25.09
CA SER A 12 -43.53 2.69 -24.23
C SER A 12 -43.83 2.01 -22.90
N THR A 13 -42.82 1.44 -22.23
CA THR A 13 -43.02 0.82 -20.91
C THR A 13 -43.66 1.79 -19.91
N VAL A 14 -43.38 3.09 -20.01
CA VAL A 14 -44.01 4.13 -19.17
C VAL A 14 -45.49 4.28 -19.48
N GLU A 15 -45.87 4.36 -20.77
CA GLU A 15 -47.28 4.45 -21.21
C GLU A 15 -48.10 3.21 -20.82
N VAL A 16 -47.45 2.04 -20.75
CA VAL A 16 -48.09 0.81 -20.28
C VAL A 16 -48.31 0.84 -18.76
N LEU A 17 -47.41 1.47 -17.99
CA LEU A 17 -47.53 1.60 -16.53
C LEU A 17 -48.61 2.60 -16.09
N GLU A 18 -48.86 3.64 -16.88
CA GLU A 18 -49.96 4.61 -16.62
C GLU A 18 -51.35 3.98 -16.66
N SER A 19 -51.48 2.79 -17.27
CA SER A 19 -52.76 2.08 -17.41
C SER A 19 -53.19 1.30 -16.15
N VAL A 20 -52.35 1.25 -15.10
CA VAL A 20 -52.67 0.50 -13.88
C VAL A 20 -53.67 1.25 -13.01
N PRO A 21 -54.86 0.68 -12.73
CA PRO A 21 -55.83 1.33 -11.85
C PRO A 21 -55.31 1.44 -10.43
N GLU A 22 -55.53 2.59 -9.77
CA GLU A 22 -55.16 2.82 -8.36
C GLU A 22 -55.74 1.75 -7.41
N SER A 23 -56.86 1.12 -7.78
CA SER A 23 -57.44 -0.01 -7.04
C SER A 23 -56.61 -1.30 -7.09
N ALA A 24 -55.81 -1.51 -8.14
CA ALA A 24 -54.84 -2.61 -8.22
C ALA A 24 -53.62 -2.35 -7.34
N LEU A 25 -53.09 -1.13 -7.37
CA LEU A 25 -51.97 -0.69 -6.52
C LEU A 25 -52.32 -0.74 -5.02
N ARG A 26 -53.53 -0.30 -4.64
CA ARG A 26 -54.03 -0.42 -3.26
C ARG A 26 -54.15 -1.88 -2.80
N ARG A 27 -54.60 -2.79 -3.67
CA ARG A 27 -54.66 -4.22 -3.35
C ARG A 27 -53.27 -4.79 -3.13
N LEU A 28 -52.31 -4.48 -4.01
CA LEU A 28 -50.92 -4.93 -3.87
C LEU A 28 -50.31 -4.43 -2.54
N LYS A 29 -50.58 -3.18 -2.17
CA LYS A 29 -50.18 -2.61 -0.88
C LYS A 29 -50.83 -3.32 0.32
N GLN A 30 -52.10 -3.70 0.22
CA GLN A 30 -52.82 -4.46 1.26
C GLN A 30 -52.28 -5.89 1.41
N TYR A 31 -51.87 -6.52 0.31
CA TYR A 31 -51.30 -7.88 0.32
C TYR A 31 -49.80 -7.92 0.62
N SER A 32 -49.12 -6.78 0.80
CA SER A 32 -47.66 -6.72 0.97
C SER A 32 -47.15 -7.58 2.12
N GLY A 33 -47.87 -7.60 3.26
CA GLY A 33 -47.51 -8.43 4.40
C GLY A 33 -47.58 -9.93 4.11
N ARG A 34 -48.62 -10.37 3.39
CA ARG A 34 -48.76 -11.78 2.97
C ARG A 34 -47.68 -12.15 1.97
N LEU A 35 -47.46 -11.32 0.96
CA LEU A 35 -46.42 -11.54 -0.05
C LEU A 35 -45.02 -11.62 0.58
N ALA A 36 -44.75 -10.79 1.58
CA ALA A 36 -43.49 -10.86 2.33
C ALA A 36 -43.34 -12.17 3.12
N THR A 37 -44.40 -12.66 3.75
CA THR A 37 -44.39 -13.97 4.42
C THR A 37 -44.07 -15.11 3.45
N GLU A 38 -44.74 -15.13 2.29
CA GLU A 38 -44.53 -16.16 1.26
C GLU A 38 -43.12 -16.07 0.67
N ALA A 39 -42.61 -14.87 0.39
CA ALA A 39 -41.25 -14.66 -0.10
C ALA A 39 -40.20 -15.18 0.91
N VAL A 40 -40.39 -14.94 2.21
CA VAL A 40 -39.52 -15.46 3.27
C VAL A 40 -39.60 -16.99 3.35
N HIS A 41 -40.77 -17.57 3.15
CA HIS A 41 -40.92 -19.03 3.07
C HIS A 41 -40.15 -19.61 1.88
N VAL A 42 -40.25 -18.99 0.71
CA VAL A 42 -39.47 -19.39 -0.49
C VAL A 42 -37.96 -19.26 -0.25
N MET A 43 -37.50 -18.22 0.46
CA MET A 43 -36.09 -18.12 0.87
C MET A 43 -35.69 -19.27 1.81
N GLU A 44 -36.53 -19.63 2.78
CA GLU A 44 -36.26 -20.73 3.72
C GLU A 44 -36.16 -22.08 3.00
N GLU A 45 -36.96 -22.30 1.96
CA GLU A 45 -36.88 -23.52 1.15
C GLU A 45 -35.67 -23.54 0.21
N ARG A 46 -35.35 -22.42 -0.44
CA ARG A 46 -34.33 -22.36 -1.50
C ARG A 46 -32.92 -22.05 -0.99
N LEU A 47 -32.78 -21.41 0.18
CA LEU A 47 -31.51 -20.93 0.71
C LEU A 47 -31.17 -21.61 2.05
N PRO A 48 -30.30 -22.64 2.06
CA PRO A 48 -29.96 -23.39 3.28
C PRO A 48 -29.45 -22.54 4.45
N PHE A 49 -28.70 -21.47 4.15
CA PHE A 49 -28.21 -20.56 5.19
C PHE A 49 -29.33 -19.72 5.80
N PHE A 50 -30.39 -19.45 5.04
CA PHE A 50 -31.53 -18.64 5.50
C PHE A 50 -32.39 -19.43 6.48
N ALA A 51 -32.60 -20.73 6.21
CA ALA A 51 -33.25 -21.65 7.13
C ALA A 51 -32.52 -21.78 8.48
N ALA A 52 -31.20 -21.57 8.50
CA ALA A 52 -30.38 -21.59 9.71
C ALA A 52 -30.45 -20.28 10.53
N LEU A 53 -31.13 -19.24 10.04
CA LEU A 53 -31.26 -17.96 10.75
C LEU A 53 -32.24 -18.05 11.94
N GLU A 54 -31.95 -17.27 12.97
CA GLU A 54 -32.83 -17.11 14.12
C GLU A 54 -34.18 -16.49 13.70
N ALA A 55 -35.26 -16.78 14.43
CA ALA A 55 -36.59 -16.26 14.11
C ALA A 55 -36.65 -14.72 14.07
N SER A 56 -35.91 -14.05 14.96
CA SER A 56 -35.77 -12.59 14.99
C SER A 56 -35.14 -12.02 13.72
N GLN A 57 -34.17 -12.74 13.15
CA GLN A 57 -33.47 -12.38 11.93
C GLN A 57 -34.38 -12.55 10.70
N ARG A 58 -35.11 -13.67 10.63
CA ARG A 58 -36.10 -13.91 9.56
C ARG A 58 -37.22 -12.88 9.58
N ALA A 59 -37.73 -12.51 10.77
CA ALA A 59 -38.71 -11.44 10.92
C ALA A 59 -38.18 -10.09 10.43
N SER A 60 -36.90 -9.79 10.68
CA SER A 60 -36.26 -8.58 10.18
C SER A 60 -36.18 -8.55 8.66
N VAL A 61 -35.84 -9.68 8.02
CA VAL A 61 -35.83 -9.80 6.56
C VAL A 61 -37.25 -9.65 5.99
N GLN A 62 -38.26 -10.23 6.65
CA GLN A 62 -39.66 -10.09 6.24
C GLN A 62 -40.10 -8.62 6.19
N LEU A 63 -39.70 -7.81 7.17
CA LEU A 63 -40.00 -6.37 7.19
C LEU A 63 -39.34 -5.64 6.01
N VAL A 64 -38.11 -6.00 5.65
CA VAL A 64 -37.40 -5.44 4.50
C VAL A 64 -38.11 -5.81 3.19
N VAL A 65 -38.51 -7.08 3.03
CA VAL A 65 -39.26 -7.53 1.85
C VAL A 65 -40.62 -6.83 1.75
N GLN A 66 -41.34 -6.69 2.88
CA GLN A 66 -42.60 -5.96 2.91
C GLN A 66 -42.43 -4.49 2.49
N THR A 67 -41.37 -3.84 2.97
CA THR A 67 -41.03 -2.47 2.60
C THR A 67 -40.72 -2.36 1.11
N ALA A 68 -40.01 -3.34 0.53
CA ALA A 68 -39.72 -3.39 -0.90
C ALA A 68 -41.00 -3.48 -1.76
N VAL A 69 -42.02 -4.22 -1.32
CA VAL A 69 -43.33 -4.28 -2.00
C VAL A 69 -44.06 -2.95 -1.93
N VAL A 70 -44.04 -2.29 -0.76
CA VAL A 70 -44.65 -0.96 -0.61
C VAL A 70 -43.98 0.04 -1.52
N ASN A 71 -42.65 0.03 -1.59
CA ASN A 71 -41.91 0.93 -2.45
C ASN A 71 -42.13 0.65 -3.94
N PHE A 72 -42.28 -0.62 -4.33
CA PHE A 72 -42.69 -0.98 -5.70
C PHE A 72 -44.03 -0.34 -6.06
N VAL A 73 -45.02 -0.40 -5.16
CA VAL A 73 -46.33 0.24 -5.36
C VAL A 73 -46.20 1.75 -5.54
N GLU A 74 -45.36 2.41 -4.73
CA GLU A 74 -45.13 3.85 -4.85
C GLU A 74 -44.37 4.19 -6.15
N TRP A 75 -43.40 3.38 -6.56
CA TRP A 75 -42.69 3.53 -7.83
C TRP A 75 -43.64 3.36 -9.03
N MET A 76 -44.57 2.40 -8.98
CA MET A 76 -45.60 2.23 -10.02
C MET A 76 -46.49 3.46 -10.21
N ARG A 77 -46.64 4.32 -9.18
CA ARG A 77 -47.37 5.59 -9.28
C ARG A 77 -46.56 6.70 -9.94
N ASN A 78 -45.24 6.60 -9.90
CA ASN A 78 -44.32 7.54 -10.53
C ASN A 78 -43.09 6.80 -11.10
N PRO A 79 -43.22 6.16 -12.28
CA PRO A 79 -42.17 5.32 -12.87
C PRO A 79 -40.92 6.09 -13.33
N ASP A 80 -41.01 7.43 -13.38
CA ASP A 80 -39.89 8.33 -13.69
C ASP A 80 -39.11 8.73 -12.43
N SER A 81 -39.55 8.29 -11.24
CA SER A 81 -38.83 8.53 -9.99
C SER A 81 -37.55 7.68 -9.92
N ASP A 82 -36.51 8.24 -9.29
CA ASP A 82 -35.24 7.55 -9.11
C ASP A 82 -35.39 6.39 -8.11
N VAL A 83 -35.14 5.18 -8.58
CA VAL A 83 -35.16 3.92 -7.81
C VAL A 83 -34.01 3.89 -6.78
N SER A 84 -33.13 4.90 -6.75
CA SER A 84 -32.08 5.04 -5.73
C SER A 84 -32.63 5.12 -4.30
N TYR A 85 -33.82 5.68 -4.07
CA TYR A 85 -34.48 5.69 -2.75
C TYR A 85 -34.89 4.29 -2.26
N THR A 86 -35.09 3.34 -3.17
CA THR A 86 -35.43 1.94 -2.83
C THR A 86 -34.23 1.10 -2.42
N ALA A 87 -33.03 1.44 -2.88
CA ALA A 87 -31.79 0.82 -2.39
C ALA A 87 -31.48 1.22 -0.93
N GLN A 88 -31.85 2.45 -0.53
CA GLN A 88 -31.79 2.88 0.88
C GLN A 88 -32.69 2.04 1.80
N ALA A 89 -33.75 1.40 1.29
CA ALA A 89 -34.55 0.46 2.07
C ALA A 89 -33.77 -0.80 2.47
N PHE A 90 -32.75 -1.20 1.69
CA PHE A 90 -31.81 -2.25 2.09
C PHE A 90 -30.78 -1.77 3.13
N GLU A 91 -30.61 -0.45 3.31
CA GLU A 91 -29.87 0.08 4.45
C GLU A 91 -30.67 -0.02 5.77
N VAL A 92 -31.97 -0.34 5.71
CA VAL A 92 -32.81 -0.57 6.90
C VAL A 92 -32.58 -1.97 7.50
N VAL A 93 -31.72 -2.80 6.90
CA VAL A 93 -31.28 -4.08 7.48
C VAL A 93 -30.62 -3.84 8.85
N PRO A 94 -31.14 -4.43 9.95
CA PRO A 94 -30.61 -4.23 11.30
C PRO A 94 -29.09 -4.49 11.38
N GLN A 95 -28.38 -3.70 12.19
CA GLN A 95 -26.91 -3.80 12.31
C GLN A 95 -26.42 -5.19 12.71
N ASP A 96 -27.24 -5.94 13.46
CA ASP A 96 -26.94 -7.31 13.90
C ASP A 96 -26.93 -8.32 12.74
N LEU A 97 -27.73 -8.06 11.69
CA LEU A 97 -27.80 -8.91 10.50
C LEU A 97 -26.62 -8.64 9.55
N ARG A 98 -26.19 -7.38 9.44
CA ARG A 98 -25.04 -6.96 8.62
C ARG A 98 -23.71 -7.60 9.06
N ARG A 99 -23.59 -7.98 10.33
CA ARG A 99 -22.36 -8.60 10.89
C ARG A 99 -22.28 -10.11 10.68
N ARG A 100 -23.40 -10.80 10.41
CA ARG A 100 -23.49 -12.27 10.37
C ARG A 100 -23.77 -12.83 8.97
N ILE A 101 -24.38 -12.05 8.07
CA ILE A 101 -24.67 -12.48 6.70
C ILE A 101 -23.54 -12.03 5.79
N ALA A 102 -22.94 -12.98 5.06
CA ALA A 102 -21.94 -12.67 4.05
C ALA A 102 -22.56 -11.92 2.88
N LEU A 103 -21.83 -10.98 2.28
CA LEU A 103 -22.34 -10.13 1.20
C LEU A 103 -22.94 -10.93 0.02
N ARG A 104 -22.34 -12.08 -0.32
CA ARG A 104 -22.86 -13.04 -1.31
C ARG A 104 -24.27 -13.55 -0.97
N GLN A 105 -24.51 -13.85 0.31
CA GLN A 105 -25.81 -14.35 0.78
C GLN A 105 -26.90 -13.28 0.68
N SER A 106 -26.56 -12.00 0.88
CA SER A 106 -27.49 -10.89 0.66
C SER A 106 -27.95 -10.78 -0.79
N VAL A 107 -27.04 -10.95 -1.76
CA VAL A 107 -27.37 -10.95 -3.19
C VAL A 107 -28.29 -12.12 -3.54
N GLU A 108 -28.02 -13.32 -3.01
CA GLU A 108 -28.87 -14.49 -3.23
C GLU A 108 -30.29 -14.30 -2.66
N MET A 109 -30.45 -13.69 -1.48
CA MET A 109 -31.78 -13.35 -0.94
C MET A 109 -32.54 -12.40 -1.86
N VAL A 110 -31.87 -11.33 -2.34
CA VAL A 110 -32.48 -10.36 -3.26
C VAL A 110 -32.93 -11.05 -4.54
N ARG A 111 -32.07 -11.89 -5.13
CA ARG A 111 -32.37 -12.66 -6.33
C ARG A 111 -33.61 -13.55 -6.15
N VAL A 112 -33.64 -14.39 -5.11
CA VAL A 112 -34.77 -15.29 -4.84
C VAL A 112 -36.07 -14.50 -4.61
N THR A 113 -35.98 -13.35 -3.95
CA THR A 113 -37.13 -12.46 -3.74
C THR A 113 -37.68 -11.90 -5.04
N MET A 114 -36.79 -11.44 -5.93
CA MET A 114 -37.16 -10.89 -7.23
C MET A 114 -37.82 -11.95 -8.11
N GLU A 115 -37.21 -13.13 -8.20
CA GLU A 115 -37.78 -14.28 -8.94
C GLU A 115 -39.19 -14.61 -8.44
N PHE A 116 -39.40 -14.63 -7.12
CA PHE A 116 -40.72 -14.83 -6.53
C PHE A 116 -41.73 -13.74 -6.93
N PHE A 117 -41.35 -12.46 -6.90
CA PHE A 117 -42.26 -11.39 -7.28
C PHE A 117 -42.57 -11.35 -8.78
N GLU A 118 -41.61 -11.71 -9.63
CA GLU A 118 -41.81 -11.86 -11.07
C GLU A 118 -42.86 -12.93 -11.39
N GLU A 119 -42.94 -14.00 -10.58
CA GLU A 119 -43.97 -15.03 -10.71
C GLU A 119 -45.33 -14.59 -10.14
N VAL A 120 -45.35 -13.93 -8.97
CA VAL A 120 -46.59 -13.70 -8.22
C VAL A 120 -47.32 -12.41 -8.57
N VAL A 121 -46.60 -11.33 -8.88
CA VAL A 121 -47.21 -10.02 -9.17
C VAL A 121 -48.12 -10.06 -10.41
N PRO A 122 -47.74 -10.70 -11.54
CA PRO A 122 -48.62 -10.82 -12.71
C PRO A 122 -49.94 -11.53 -12.42
N LEU A 123 -49.95 -12.50 -11.50
CA LEU A 123 -51.15 -13.28 -11.12
C LEU A 123 -52.24 -12.43 -10.44
N LEU A 124 -51.91 -11.22 -10.00
CA LEU A 124 -52.87 -10.30 -9.38
C LEU A 124 -53.71 -9.51 -10.39
N ALA A 125 -53.36 -9.59 -11.68
CA ALA A 125 -54.08 -8.95 -12.77
C ALA A 125 -55.50 -9.52 -12.93
N ARG A 126 -56.46 -8.63 -13.24
CA ARG A 126 -57.85 -9.00 -13.56
C ARG A 126 -58.23 -8.71 -15.01
N SER A 127 -57.31 -8.13 -15.78
CA SER A 127 -57.45 -7.87 -17.21
C SER A 127 -56.12 -8.05 -17.91
N GLU A 128 -56.14 -8.23 -19.23
CA GLU A 128 -54.95 -8.37 -20.07
C GLU A 128 -54.08 -7.10 -20.05
N GLU A 129 -54.71 -5.92 -19.96
CA GLU A 129 -54.01 -4.64 -19.77
C GLU A 129 -53.28 -4.59 -18.42
N GLN A 130 -53.94 -5.01 -17.33
CA GLN A 130 -53.31 -5.09 -16.01
C GLN A 130 -52.17 -6.11 -15.97
N LEU A 131 -52.33 -7.24 -16.66
CA LEU A 131 -51.30 -8.28 -16.75
C LEU A 131 -50.05 -7.74 -17.43
N SER A 132 -50.24 -7.06 -18.58
CA SER A 132 -49.15 -6.44 -19.33
C SER A 132 -48.43 -5.38 -18.50
N ALA A 133 -49.18 -4.54 -17.80
CA ALA A 133 -48.62 -3.45 -16.99
C ALA A 133 -47.92 -3.92 -15.72
N LEU A 134 -48.49 -4.88 -14.99
CA LEU A 134 -47.84 -5.46 -13.81
C LEU A 134 -46.58 -6.26 -14.17
N THR A 135 -46.60 -7.00 -15.28
CA THR A 135 -45.43 -7.73 -15.79
C THR A 135 -44.32 -6.76 -16.22
N ALA A 136 -44.66 -5.74 -17.00
CA ALA A 136 -43.68 -4.74 -17.42
C ALA A 136 -43.12 -3.94 -16.23
N GLY A 137 -43.97 -3.64 -15.24
CA GLY A 137 -43.59 -2.93 -14.03
C GLY A 137 -42.66 -3.72 -13.15
N ILE A 138 -42.99 -4.98 -12.85
CA ILE A 138 -42.16 -5.80 -11.97
C ILE A 138 -40.79 -6.10 -12.60
N LEU A 139 -40.74 -6.36 -13.92
CA LEU A 139 -39.47 -6.60 -14.63
C LEU A 139 -38.58 -5.36 -14.70
N ARG A 140 -39.16 -4.17 -14.90
CA ARG A 140 -38.39 -2.92 -14.90
C ARG A 140 -37.88 -2.60 -13.50
N TYR A 141 -38.74 -2.70 -12.49
CA TYR A 141 -38.38 -2.45 -11.10
C TYR A 141 -37.37 -3.47 -10.57
N SER A 142 -37.51 -4.77 -10.89
CA SER A 142 -36.56 -5.81 -10.47
C SER A 142 -35.19 -5.55 -11.07
N ARG A 143 -35.11 -5.17 -12.35
CA ARG A 143 -33.86 -4.78 -13.00
C ARG A 143 -33.21 -3.55 -12.34
N ASP A 144 -33.98 -2.48 -12.12
CA ASP A 144 -33.44 -1.23 -11.57
C ASP A 144 -32.98 -1.44 -10.12
N LEU A 145 -33.70 -2.26 -9.33
CA LEU A 145 -33.31 -2.68 -7.99
C LEU A 145 -32.09 -3.61 -7.99
N ALA A 146 -31.96 -4.50 -8.96
CA ALA A 146 -30.80 -5.37 -9.12
C ALA A 146 -29.53 -4.57 -9.46
N PHE A 147 -29.62 -3.56 -10.33
CA PHE A 147 -28.51 -2.65 -10.60
C PHE A 147 -28.13 -1.84 -9.36
N ALA A 148 -29.10 -1.31 -8.61
CA ALA A 148 -28.81 -0.57 -7.40
C ALA A 148 -28.13 -1.44 -6.32
N ALA A 149 -28.55 -2.71 -6.18
CA ALA A 149 -27.88 -3.68 -5.30
C ALA A 149 -26.46 -4.02 -5.78
N ALA A 150 -26.25 -4.14 -7.10
CA ALA A 150 -24.94 -4.38 -7.69
C ALA A 150 -23.98 -3.19 -7.49
N THR A 151 -24.46 -1.95 -7.62
CA THR A 151 -23.67 -0.74 -7.33
C THR A 151 -23.27 -0.68 -5.85
N ALA A 152 -24.21 -0.90 -4.93
CA ALA A 152 -23.90 -0.94 -3.50
C ALA A 152 -22.91 -2.06 -3.14
N TYR A 153 -22.96 -3.19 -3.86
CA TYR A 153 -21.97 -4.27 -3.76
C TYR A 153 -20.59 -3.82 -4.22
N ALA A 154 -20.51 -3.21 -5.41
CA ALA A 154 -19.26 -2.69 -5.97
C ALA A 154 -18.63 -1.67 -5.01
N ASP A 155 -19.42 -0.71 -4.51
CA ASP A 155 -18.98 0.31 -3.57
C ASP A 155 -18.41 -0.30 -2.27
N GLN A 156 -19.06 -1.35 -1.71
CA GLN A 156 -18.55 -2.03 -0.52
C GLN A 156 -17.28 -2.85 -0.77
N ALA A 157 -17.17 -3.47 -1.94
CA ALA A 157 -15.98 -4.20 -2.34
C ALA A 157 -14.80 -3.25 -2.55
N GLU A 158 -15.03 -2.13 -3.24
CA GLU A 158 -14.06 -1.04 -3.41
C GLU A 158 -13.65 -0.42 -2.07
N ALA A 159 -14.60 -0.17 -1.17
CA ALA A 159 -14.30 0.38 0.15
C ALA A 159 -13.38 -0.52 0.98
N ARG A 160 -13.51 -1.86 0.86
CA ARG A 160 -12.60 -2.82 1.53
C ARG A 160 -11.22 -2.83 0.88
N GLY A 161 -11.13 -2.89 -0.44
CA GLY A 161 -9.85 -2.82 -1.15
C GLY A 161 -9.10 -1.52 -0.87
N ALA A 162 -9.82 -0.38 -0.91
CA ALA A 162 -9.26 0.93 -0.59
C ALA A 162 -8.82 1.06 0.87
N TRP A 163 -9.46 0.35 1.81
CA TRP A 163 -9.03 0.34 3.21
C TRP A 163 -7.71 -0.40 3.38
N ASP A 164 -7.56 -1.59 2.78
CA ASP A 164 -6.30 -2.36 2.80
C ASP A 164 -5.16 -1.56 2.16
N THR A 165 -5.37 -0.98 0.98
CA THR A 165 -4.34 -0.16 0.29
C THR A 165 -3.95 1.07 1.11
N ARG A 166 -4.91 1.80 1.70
CA ARG A 166 -4.60 2.96 2.56
C ARG A 166 -3.86 2.54 3.82
N MET A 167 -4.24 1.41 4.40
CA MET A 167 -3.60 0.89 5.61
C MET A 167 -2.17 0.43 5.34
N GLU A 168 -1.93 -0.21 4.19
CA GLU A 168 -0.60 -0.57 3.70
C GLU A 168 0.26 0.68 3.48
N ALA A 169 -0.24 1.68 2.76
CA ALA A 169 0.46 2.95 2.53
C ALA A 169 0.81 3.66 3.84
N ASN A 170 -0.12 3.73 4.79
CA ASN A 170 0.13 4.31 6.11
C ASN A 170 1.22 3.55 6.88
N LEU A 171 1.27 2.22 6.76
CA LEU A 171 2.29 1.41 7.41
C LEU A 171 3.67 1.63 6.78
N VAL A 172 3.74 1.73 5.45
CA VAL A 172 4.99 2.04 4.73
C VAL A 172 5.48 3.44 5.07
N ASP A 173 4.61 4.46 5.06
CA ASP A 173 4.96 5.82 5.48
C ASP A 173 5.43 5.85 6.94
N ALA A 174 4.78 5.11 7.85
CA ALA A 174 5.24 4.98 9.22
C ALA A 174 6.64 4.36 9.29
N VAL A 175 6.93 3.30 8.54
CA VAL A 175 8.27 2.70 8.46
C VAL A 175 9.30 3.72 7.93
N VAL A 176 8.99 4.43 6.84
CA VAL A 176 9.86 5.44 6.25
C VAL A 176 10.14 6.58 7.23
N ARG A 177 9.16 7.00 8.03
CA ARG A 177 9.31 8.06 9.05
C ARG A 177 9.91 7.60 10.38
N GLY A 178 10.18 6.32 10.56
CA GLY A 178 10.75 5.80 11.81
C GLY A 178 9.70 5.56 12.90
N GLY A 179 8.44 5.37 12.51
CA GLY A 179 7.37 4.94 13.40
C GLY A 179 7.73 3.62 14.08
N THR A 180 7.55 3.58 15.41
CA THR A 180 7.82 2.41 16.24
C THR A 180 6.73 2.26 17.30
N GLY A 181 6.69 1.10 17.97
CA GLY A 181 5.80 0.86 19.10
C GLY A 181 4.48 0.17 18.75
N PRO A 182 3.49 0.18 19.68
CA PRO A 182 2.29 -0.65 19.58
C PRO A 182 1.40 -0.34 18.37
N ALA A 183 1.37 0.92 17.92
CA ALA A 183 0.58 1.33 16.76
C ALA A 183 1.06 0.65 15.47
N LEU A 184 2.38 0.65 15.23
CA LEU A 184 2.99 -0.04 14.09
C LEU A 184 2.72 -1.56 14.15
N GLN A 185 2.84 -2.16 15.34
CA GLN A 185 2.60 -3.58 15.54
C GLN A 185 1.13 -3.96 15.26
N SER A 186 0.18 -3.15 15.74
CA SER A 186 -1.24 -3.39 15.48
C SER A 186 -1.59 -3.26 13.99
N GLN A 187 -0.98 -2.31 13.29
CA GLN A 187 -1.17 -2.14 11.85
C GLN A 187 -0.56 -3.30 11.06
N ALA A 188 0.66 -3.72 11.40
CA ALA A 188 1.33 -4.87 10.80
C ALA A 188 0.51 -6.16 10.99
N ALA A 189 0.03 -6.42 12.22
CA ALA A 189 -0.76 -7.61 12.52
C ALA A 189 -2.06 -7.68 11.72
N ALA A 190 -2.74 -6.54 11.51
CA ALA A 190 -3.95 -6.49 10.71
C ALA A 190 -3.71 -6.70 9.20
N LEU A 191 -2.49 -6.50 8.71
CA LEU A 191 -2.05 -6.88 7.36
C LEU A 191 -1.38 -8.27 7.32
N ASN A 192 -1.51 -9.07 8.38
CA ASN A 192 -0.86 -10.38 8.55
C ASN A 192 0.67 -10.35 8.41
N TRP A 193 1.30 -9.22 8.71
CA TRP A 193 2.74 -9.11 8.77
C TRP A 193 3.26 -9.39 10.18
N ASP A 194 4.20 -10.32 10.31
CA ASP A 194 4.93 -10.54 11.56
C ASP A 194 5.93 -9.41 11.81
N ALA A 195 5.60 -8.51 12.74
CA ALA A 195 6.43 -7.35 13.07
C ALA A 195 7.83 -7.72 13.62
N THR A 196 8.01 -8.97 14.06
CA THR A 196 9.29 -9.50 14.56
C THR A 196 10.14 -10.15 13.49
N ALA A 197 9.58 -10.39 12.29
CA ALA A 197 10.31 -10.97 11.18
C ALA A 197 11.33 -9.96 10.60
N PRO A 198 12.46 -10.46 10.04
CA PRO A 198 13.39 -9.62 9.32
C PRO A 198 12.73 -8.90 8.15
N ALA A 199 13.21 -7.69 7.84
CA ALA A 199 12.67 -6.87 6.76
C ALA A 199 13.80 -6.27 5.93
N THR A 200 13.59 -6.16 4.62
CA THR A 200 14.49 -5.49 3.68
C THR A 200 13.67 -4.54 2.82
N VAL A 201 14.13 -3.30 2.67
CA VAL A 201 13.46 -2.30 1.83
C VAL A 201 14.17 -2.20 0.48
N ILE A 202 13.39 -2.22 -0.60
CA ILE A 202 13.84 -2.02 -1.97
C ILE A 202 13.10 -0.82 -2.54
N VAL A 203 13.83 0.08 -3.20
CA VAL A 203 13.31 1.33 -3.74
C VAL A 203 13.70 1.47 -5.20
N GLY A 204 12.76 1.88 -6.04
CA GLY A 204 13.00 2.13 -7.45
C GLY A 204 11.86 2.94 -8.06
N LEU A 205 11.85 3.07 -9.38
CA LEU A 205 10.74 3.71 -10.08
C LEU A 205 9.65 2.66 -10.39
N PRO A 206 8.36 2.99 -10.20
CA PRO A 206 7.29 2.14 -10.70
C PRO A 206 7.30 2.16 -12.23
N ARG A 207 6.83 1.07 -12.83
CA ARG A 207 6.60 1.02 -14.28
C ARG A 207 5.54 2.05 -14.71
N PRO A 208 5.83 2.94 -15.68
CA PRO A 208 4.89 3.99 -16.09
C PRO A 208 3.53 3.46 -16.58
N ASP A 209 3.51 2.27 -17.18
CA ASP A 209 2.32 1.58 -17.68
C ASP A 209 1.51 0.84 -16.61
N ARG A 210 2.06 0.71 -15.38
CA ARG A 210 1.48 -0.09 -14.29
C ARG A 210 1.51 0.62 -12.94
N ILE A 211 1.61 1.95 -12.91
CA ILE A 211 1.73 2.72 -11.66
C ILE A 211 0.58 2.41 -10.70
N GLU A 212 -0.67 2.38 -11.19
CA GLU A 212 -1.87 2.12 -10.37
C GLU A 212 -1.89 0.70 -9.78
N PHE A 213 -1.19 -0.25 -10.40
CA PHE A 213 -1.13 -1.66 -9.99
C PHE A 213 0.19 -2.04 -9.32
N ALA A 214 1.09 -1.08 -9.10
CA ALA A 214 2.43 -1.36 -8.61
C ALA A 214 2.43 -2.12 -7.27
N GLY A 215 1.52 -1.76 -6.35
CA GLY A 215 1.40 -2.45 -5.08
C GLY A 215 0.84 -3.88 -5.22
N ASP A 216 -0.15 -4.08 -6.08
CA ASP A 216 -0.70 -5.40 -6.36
C ASP A 216 0.33 -6.33 -7.03
N ASP A 217 1.14 -5.78 -7.93
CA ASP A 217 2.24 -6.50 -8.59
C ASP A 217 3.30 -6.95 -7.57
N VAL A 218 3.70 -6.07 -6.63
CA VAL A 218 4.60 -6.43 -5.54
C VAL A 218 3.98 -7.55 -4.68
N ARG A 219 2.71 -7.43 -4.31
CA ARG A 219 2.01 -8.40 -3.46
C ARG A 219 1.89 -9.77 -4.13
N GLU A 220 1.59 -9.81 -5.43
CA GLU A 220 1.50 -11.06 -6.18
C GLU A 220 2.86 -11.76 -6.31
N VAL A 221 3.94 -11.01 -6.53
CA VAL A 221 5.30 -11.57 -6.53
C VAL A 221 5.68 -12.10 -5.14
N ALA A 222 5.38 -11.34 -4.08
CA ALA A 222 5.62 -11.74 -2.68
C ALA A 222 4.88 -13.03 -2.31
N ARG A 223 3.60 -13.11 -2.65
CA ARG A 223 2.76 -14.30 -2.41
C ARG A 223 3.31 -15.54 -3.10
N ARG A 224 3.79 -15.43 -4.34
CA ARG A 224 4.43 -16.54 -5.07
C ARG A 224 5.76 -16.98 -4.45
N GLY A 225 6.45 -16.05 -3.79
CA GLY A 225 7.70 -16.30 -3.08
C GLY A 225 7.51 -16.69 -1.60
N GLU A 226 6.27 -16.88 -1.14
CA GLU A 226 5.94 -17.15 0.28
C GLU A 226 6.52 -16.10 1.25
N ARG A 227 6.56 -14.84 0.81
CA ARG A 227 7.04 -13.69 1.60
C ARG A 227 5.90 -12.71 1.84
N ALA A 228 5.98 -12.00 2.95
CA ALA A 228 5.15 -10.83 3.18
C ALA A 228 5.78 -9.62 2.45
N ALA A 229 4.94 -8.78 1.84
CA ALA A 229 5.34 -7.52 1.23
C ALA A 229 4.37 -6.40 1.59
N LEU A 230 4.91 -5.21 1.80
CA LEU A 230 4.18 -3.96 1.93
C LEU A 230 4.78 -2.99 0.92
N SER A 231 3.96 -2.17 0.28
CA SER A 231 4.41 -1.27 -0.77
C SER A 231 3.61 0.02 -0.79
N ASP A 232 4.30 1.10 -1.14
CA ASP A 232 3.68 2.40 -1.36
C ASP A 232 4.47 3.20 -2.40
N ILE A 233 3.79 4.15 -3.03
CA ILE A 233 4.40 5.12 -3.92
C ILE A 233 4.74 6.36 -3.08
N HIS A 234 5.98 6.47 -2.65
CA HIS A 234 6.49 7.62 -1.91
C HIS A 234 7.04 8.68 -2.88
N GLY A 235 6.21 9.67 -3.21
CA GLY A 235 6.54 10.69 -4.21
C GLY A 235 6.59 10.10 -5.61
N THR A 236 7.78 9.88 -6.16
CA THR A 236 7.96 9.24 -7.48
C THR A 236 8.49 7.82 -7.41
N TRP A 237 8.84 7.34 -6.21
CA TRP A 237 9.45 6.03 -6.03
C TRP A 237 8.47 5.02 -5.49
N LEU A 238 8.54 3.80 -6.03
CA LEU A 238 7.96 2.63 -5.42
C LEU A 238 8.89 2.17 -4.30
N VAL A 239 8.39 2.21 -3.07
CA VAL A 239 9.06 1.70 -1.87
C VAL A 239 8.37 0.40 -1.50
N ALA A 240 9.11 -0.72 -1.51
CA ALA A 240 8.60 -2.01 -1.08
C ALA A 240 9.40 -2.55 0.12
N VAL A 241 8.69 -2.90 1.18
CA VAL A 241 9.21 -3.59 2.36
C VAL A 241 8.93 -5.08 2.19
N ILE A 242 9.99 -5.88 2.12
CA ILE A 242 9.90 -7.33 1.90
C ILE A 242 10.39 -8.08 3.15
N SER A 243 9.68 -9.13 3.54
CA SER A 243 10.10 -9.98 4.65
C SER A 243 11.33 -10.81 4.26
N GLY A 244 12.33 -10.85 5.13
CA GLY A 244 13.58 -11.58 4.95
C GLY A 244 14.62 -10.84 4.09
N PRO A 245 15.78 -11.47 3.87
CA PRO A 245 16.86 -10.90 3.06
C PRO A 245 16.56 -10.96 1.56
N LEU A 246 17.13 -10.01 0.81
CA LEU A 246 17.14 -9.99 -0.66
C LEU A 246 18.58 -10.20 -1.13
N THR A 247 18.84 -11.33 -1.80
CA THR A 247 20.16 -11.63 -2.36
C THR A 247 20.14 -11.57 -3.89
N PRO A 248 21.21 -11.10 -4.55
CA PRO A 248 21.27 -10.99 -6.01
C PRO A 248 21.01 -12.30 -6.77
N THR A 249 21.29 -13.44 -6.14
CA THR A 249 21.07 -14.78 -6.72
C THR A 249 19.67 -15.32 -6.47
N ASP A 250 18.82 -14.61 -5.73
CA ASP A 250 17.47 -15.07 -5.39
C ASP A 250 16.55 -14.97 -6.61
N ARG A 251 15.87 -16.07 -6.95
CA ARG A 251 14.84 -16.09 -7.99
C ARG A 251 13.71 -15.13 -7.64
N PHE A 252 13.39 -14.99 -6.36
CA PHE A 252 12.38 -14.04 -5.89
C PHE A 252 12.75 -12.60 -6.28
N LEU A 253 14.01 -12.20 -6.07
CA LEU A 253 14.47 -10.86 -6.45
C LEU A 253 14.39 -10.66 -7.97
N ALA A 254 14.76 -11.67 -8.76
CA ALA A 254 14.66 -11.58 -10.22
C ALA A 254 13.21 -11.35 -10.72
N GLU A 255 12.21 -11.95 -10.08
CA GLU A 255 10.80 -11.68 -10.38
C GLU A 255 10.36 -10.30 -9.88
N LEU A 256 10.78 -9.90 -8.67
CA LEU A 256 10.45 -8.60 -8.10
C LEU A 256 11.00 -7.44 -8.93
N MET A 257 12.19 -7.62 -9.53
CA MET A 257 12.81 -6.62 -10.42
C MET A 257 11.99 -6.32 -11.68
N LYS A 258 11.01 -7.16 -12.06
CA LYS A 258 10.10 -6.93 -13.20
C LYS A 258 8.98 -5.94 -12.88
N VAL A 259 8.74 -5.66 -11.60
CA VAL A 259 7.74 -4.69 -11.12
C VAL A 259 8.27 -3.26 -11.25
N PHE A 260 9.58 -3.08 -11.08
CA PHE A 260 10.26 -1.80 -11.23
C PHE A 260 10.52 -1.46 -12.70
N ALA A 261 10.55 -0.16 -13.02
CA ALA A 261 10.96 0.34 -14.33
C ALA A 261 12.44 0.07 -14.62
N ASP A 262 12.87 0.35 -15.86
CA ASP A 262 14.24 0.10 -16.35
C ASP A 262 15.32 1.02 -15.73
N GLY A 263 14.97 1.83 -14.74
CA GLY A 263 15.88 2.70 -14.00
C GLY A 263 16.62 2.04 -12.83
N PRO A 264 17.35 2.85 -12.04
CA PRO A 264 18.02 2.39 -10.83
C PRO A 264 17.06 1.78 -9.82
N VAL A 265 17.51 0.72 -9.16
CA VAL A 265 16.82 0.09 -8.03
C VAL A 265 17.84 -0.14 -6.92
N VAL A 266 17.53 0.35 -5.73
CA VAL A 266 18.42 0.31 -4.57
C VAL A 266 17.81 -0.54 -3.46
N ILE A 267 18.64 -1.42 -2.88
CA ILE A 267 18.25 -2.29 -1.77
C ILE A 267 18.93 -1.81 -0.48
N GLY A 268 18.13 -1.52 0.55
CA GLY A 268 18.62 -1.23 1.90
C GLY A 268 19.14 -2.48 2.62
N PRO A 269 19.85 -2.34 3.75
CA PRO A 269 20.28 -3.49 4.54
C PRO A 269 19.08 -4.29 5.06
N THR A 270 19.22 -5.61 5.18
CA THR A 270 18.25 -6.42 5.91
C THR A 270 18.36 -6.12 7.41
N VAL A 271 17.23 -5.81 8.02
CA VAL A 271 17.12 -5.51 9.45
C VAL A 271 16.36 -6.62 10.16
N PRO A 272 16.55 -6.81 11.48
CA PRO A 272 15.98 -7.95 12.20
C PRO A 272 14.47 -7.86 12.40
N THR A 273 13.85 -6.68 12.34
CA THR A 273 12.42 -6.48 12.62
C THR A 273 11.81 -5.40 11.72
N LEU A 274 10.49 -5.41 11.57
CA LEU A 274 9.76 -4.34 10.87
C LEU A 274 9.97 -2.97 11.53
N GLY A 275 10.03 -2.91 12.86
CA GLY A 275 10.30 -1.66 13.59
C GLY A 275 11.69 -1.07 13.30
N ALA A 276 12.65 -1.90 12.89
CA ALA A 276 13.98 -1.45 12.45
C ALA A 276 14.03 -1.12 10.95
N ALA A 277 12.96 -1.37 10.18
CA ALA A 277 12.94 -1.22 8.73
C ALA A 277 13.13 0.23 8.28
N HIS A 278 12.90 1.20 9.18
CA HIS A 278 13.29 2.59 8.97
C HIS A 278 14.76 2.75 8.54
N ARG A 279 15.69 2.00 9.14
CA ARG A 279 17.11 2.03 8.73
C ARG A 279 17.29 1.52 7.30
N SER A 280 16.59 0.45 6.95
CA SER A 280 16.62 -0.10 5.59
C SER A 280 16.07 0.90 4.57
N ALA A 281 14.92 1.51 4.88
CA ALA A 281 14.27 2.52 4.05
C ALA A 281 15.14 3.77 3.86
N THR A 282 15.63 4.37 4.94
CA THR A 282 16.46 5.58 4.91
C THR A 282 17.72 5.37 4.08
N GLU A 283 18.40 4.23 4.24
CA GLU A 283 19.58 3.93 3.44
C GLU A 283 19.25 3.66 1.96
N ALA A 284 18.16 2.96 1.66
CA ALA A 284 17.74 2.71 0.29
C ALA A 284 17.34 4.01 -0.44
N ILE A 285 16.58 4.88 0.23
CA ILE A 285 16.19 6.22 -0.25
C ILE A 285 17.42 7.11 -0.45
N ALA A 286 18.34 7.15 0.52
CA ALA A 286 19.59 7.89 0.38
C ALA A 286 20.42 7.36 -0.81
N GLY A 287 20.45 6.04 -0.99
CA GLY A 287 21.07 5.41 -2.15
C GLY A 287 20.38 5.77 -3.47
N MET A 288 19.06 5.85 -3.53
CA MET A 288 18.33 6.30 -4.73
C MET A 288 18.68 7.74 -5.12
N ASN A 289 18.86 8.63 -4.14
CA ASN A 289 19.35 9.99 -4.40
C ASN A 289 20.81 10.00 -4.91
N ALA A 290 21.62 9.04 -4.49
CA ALA A 290 23.07 9.02 -4.71
C ALA A 290 23.50 8.19 -5.94
N VAL A 291 22.67 7.25 -6.41
CA VAL A 291 23.05 6.24 -7.42
C VAL A 291 23.52 6.84 -8.74
N ALA A 292 23.02 8.02 -9.11
CA ALA A 292 23.47 8.75 -10.30
C ALA A 292 24.96 9.12 -10.27
N GLY A 293 25.58 9.19 -9.08
CA GLY A 293 27.03 9.39 -8.91
C GLY A 293 27.88 8.20 -9.36
N TRP A 294 27.28 7.02 -9.54
CA TRP A 294 27.96 5.83 -10.07
C TRP A 294 27.26 5.32 -11.34
N ALA A 295 27.68 5.83 -12.50
CA ALA A 295 27.07 5.51 -13.79
C ALA A 295 27.04 4.01 -14.13
N ALA A 296 27.97 3.23 -13.60
CA ALA A 296 28.06 1.78 -13.81
C ALA A 296 27.51 0.95 -12.63
N ALA A 297 26.66 1.55 -11.77
CA ALA A 297 26.05 0.84 -10.66
C ALA A 297 25.24 -0.37 -11.15
N PRO A 298 25.34 -1.53 -10.48
CA PRO A 298 24.55 -2.71 -10.84
C PRO A 298 23.05 -2.46 -10.60
N ARG A 299 22.20 -3.26 -11.25
CA ARG A 299 20.75 -3.23 -11.05
C ARG A 299 20.27 -4.60 -10.56
N PRO A 300 19.80 -4.74 -9.31
CA PRO A 300 19.78 -3.72 -8.25
C PRO A 300 21.18 -3.47 -7.64
N VAL A 301 21.34 -2.34 -6.94
CA VAL A 301 22.54 -2.00 -6.16
C VAL A 301 22.20 -1.95 -4.67
N ALA A 302 23.08 -2.47 -3.81
CA ALA A 302 22.91 -2.31 -2.37
C ALA A 302 23.25 -0.88 -1.95
N ALA A 303 22.47 -0.29 -1.05
CA ALA A 303 22.71 1.04 -0.49
C ALA A 303 24.09 1.17 0.19
N ARG A 304 24.64 0.04 0.64
CA ARG A 304 25.98 -0.09 1.24
C ARG A 304 27.12 -0.04 0.22
N GLU A 305 26.84 -0.24 -1.07
CA GLU A 305 27.82 -0.02 -2.14
C GLU A 305 27.90 1.44 -2.59
N LEU A 306 26.96 2.28 -2.15
CA LEU A 306 26.84 3.71 -2.51
C LEU A 306 27.34 4.65 -1.41
N LEU A 307 28.12 4.15 -0.44
CA LEU A 307 28.59 4.96 0.69
C LEU A 307 29.32 6.24 0.26
N PRO A 308 30.25 6.23 -0.72
CA PRO A 308 30.92 7.43 -1.16
C PRO A 308 29.96 8.49 -1.73
N GLU A 309 29.07 8.09 -2.64
CA GLU A 309 28.13 9.00 -3.28
C GLU A 309 27.14 9.57 -2.26
N ARG A 310 26.65 8.73 -1.34
CA ARG A 310 25.78 9.16 -0.24
C ARG A 310 26.48 10.17 0.66
N THR A 311 27.74 9.93 1.03
CA THR A 311 28.53 10.87 1.84
C THR A 311 28.77 12.20 1.11
N LEU A 312 29.01 12.17 -0.21
CA LEU A 312 29.16 13.39 -1.01
C LEU A 312 27.87 14.23 -1.07
N LEU A 313 26.71 13.58 -0.95
CA LEU A 313 25.41 14.26 -0.79
C LEU A 313 25.10 14.68 0.66
N GLY A 314 26.05 14.53 1.59
CA GLY A 314 25.88 14.94 2.98
C GLY A 314 25.19 13.91 3.89
N ASP A 315 25.04 12.65 3.46
CA ASP A 315 24.51 11.59 4.31
C ASP A 315 25.49 11.25 5.44
N ALA A 316 25.19 11.75 6.64
CA ALA A 316 25.97 11.52 7.85
C ALA A 316 26.01 10.03 8.25
N THR A 317 24.96 9.25 7.94
CA THR A 317 24.94 7.81 8.25
C THR A 317 25.90 7.03 7.35
N ALA A 318 26.05 7.44 6.09
CA ALA A 318 27.03 6.88 5.18
C ALA A 318 28.47 7.24 5.63
N ALA A 319 28.69 8.49 6.05
CA ALA A 319 29.99 8.91 6.59
C ALA A 319 30.37 8.11 7.86
N ALA A 320 29.40 7.89 8.76
CA ALA A 320 29.60 7.07 9.95
C ALA A 320 29.86 5.59 9.61
N ALA A 321 29.21 5.06 8.58
CA ALA A 321 29.45 3.70 8.10
C ALA A 321 30.87 3.55 7.51
N LEU A 322 31.35 4.49 6.69
CA LEU A 322 32.73 4.49 6.19
C LEU A 322 33.74 4.52 7.34
N GLU A 323 33.49 5.32 8.37
CA GLU A 323 34.37 5.36 9.55
C GLU A 323 34.36 4.02 10.30
N ALA A 324 33.17 3.47 10.58
CA ALA A 324 33.02 2.27 11.39
C ALA A 324 33.46 0.98 10.67
N GLU A 325 33.22 0.87 9.36
CA GLU A 325 33.43 -0.35 8.58
C GLU A 325 34.78 -0.35 7.85
N VAL A 326 35.38 0.82 7.59
CA VAL A 326 36.64 0.93 6.84
C VAL A 326 37.76 1.51 7.71
N MET A 327 37.60 2.73 8.21
CA MET A 327 38.72 3.43 8.84
C MET A 327 39.08 2.91 10.22
N ARG A 328 38.09 2.53 11.04
CA ARG A 328 38.34 1.98 12.38
C ARG A 328 39.03 0.61 12.33
N PRO A 329 38.55 -0.40 11.58
CA PRO A 329 39.25 -1.68 11.46
C PRO A 329 40.68 -1.53 10.95
N LEU A 330 40.88 -0.61 9.99
CA LEU A 330 42.20 -0.35 9.43
C LEU A 330 43.14 0.32 10.45
N SER A 331 42.63 1.26 11.25
CA SER A 331 43.40 1.94 12.29
C SER A 331 43.77 0.99 13.43
N ASP A 332 42.84 0.13 13.84
CA ASP A 332 43.05 -0.89 14.88
C ASP A 332 44.08 -1.94 14.45
N ALA A 333 44.13 -2.27 13.14
CA ALA A 333 45.11 -3.19 12.58
C ALA A 333 46.54 -2.61 12.50
N GLY A 334 46.68 -1.29 12.62
CA GLY A 334 47.95 -0.60 12.82
C GLY A 334 48.23 0.53 11.82
N PRO A 335 48.99 1.56 12.24
CA PRO A 335 49.19 2.79 11.47
C PRO A 335 49.89 2.57 10.12
N ALA A 336 50.74 1.53 10.02
CA ALA A 336 51.45 1.19 8.79
C ALA A 336 50.51 0.81 7.63
N LEU A 337 49.31 0.26 7.91
CA LEU A 337 48.35 -0.07 6.86
C LEU A 337 47.65 1.19 6.32
N VAL A 338 47.27 2.11 7.20
CA VAL A 338 46.72 3.43 6.82
C VAL A 338 47.73 4.20 5.97
N GLU A 339 48.99 4.26 6.42
CA GLU A 339 50.07 4.92 5.68
C GLU A 339 50.30 4.28 4.30
N THR A 340 50.25 2.94 4.24
CA THR A 340 50.41 2.22 2.97
C THR A 340 49.26 2.48 2.02
N LEU A 341 48.02 2.53 2.52
CA LEU A 341 46.85 2.85 1.72
C LEU A 341 46.94 4.26 1.14
N ASP A 342 47.23 5.27 1.97
CA ASP A 342 47.37 6.66 1.50
C ASP A 342 48.49 6.78 0.46
N ALA A 343 49.68 6.22 0.73
CA ALA A 343 50.81 6.23 -0.21
C ALA A 343 50.51 5.50 -1.52
N TYR A 344 49.80 4.37 -1.47
CA TYR A 344 49.42 3.59 -2.64
C TYR A 344 48.43 4.35 -3.53
N LEU A 345 47.37 4.90 -2.93
CA LEU A 345 46.37 5.66 -3.67
C LEU A 345 46.98 6.94 -4.25
N ASP A 346 47.89 7.61 -3.54
CA ASP A 346 48.59 8.82 -4.04
C ASP A 346 49.55 8.51 -5.19
N SER A 347 50.01 7.27 -5.27
CA SER A 347 50.86 6.78 -6.35
C SER A 347 50.05 6.30 -7.57
N GLY A 348 48.76 6.63 -7.64
CA GLY A 348 47.86 6.19 -8.73
C GLY A 348 47.67 4.67 -8.79
N GLY A 349 47.83 3.96 -7.67
CA GLY A 349 47.75 2.51 -7.61
C GLY A 349 49.01 1.77 -8.07
N ALA A 350 50.14 2.46 -8.26
CA ALA A 350 51.40 1.85 -8.65
C ALA A 350 52.20 1.31 -7.43
N ILE A 351 52.37 -0.02 -7.38
CA ILE A 351 53.06 -0.71 -6.28
C ILE A 351 54.53 -0.27 -6.15
N GLU A 352 55.26 -0.18 -7.26
CA GLU A 352 56.68 0.21 -7.25
C GLU A 352 56.89 1.65 -6.77
N ALA A 353 55.99 2.56 -7.14
CA ALA A 353 56.04 3.95 -6.69
C ALA A 353 55.71 4.06 -5.19
N CYS A 354 54.71 3.31 -4.71
CA CYS A 354 54.36 3.22 -3.30
C CYS A 354 55.52 2.65 -2.46
N ALA A 355 56.14 1.56 -2.94
CA ALA A 355 57.28 0.92 -2.27
C ALA A 355 58.46 1.89 -2.09
N ARG A 356 58.80 2.64 -3.15
CA ARG A 356 59.82 3.70 -3.08
C ARG A 356 59.44 4.82 -2.12
N LYS A 357 58.18 5.27 -2.10
CA LYS A 357 57.70 6.33 -1.20
C LYS A 357 57.79 5.93 0.28
N LEU A 358 57.55 4.66 0.58
CA LEU A 358 57.55 4.11 1.94
C LEU A 358 58.88 3.47 2.36
N PHE A 359 59.89 3.44 1.47
CA PHE A 359 61.17 2.76 1.70
C PHE A 359 61.02 1.29 2.11
N VAL A 360 60.07 0.57 1.48
CA VAL A 360 59.83 -0.87 1.70
C VAL A 360 59.96 -1.65 0.39
N HIS A 361 60.02 -2.98 0.49
CA HIS A 361 60.02 -3.84 -0.69
C HIS A 361 58.61 -3.91 -1.33
N PRO A 362 58.47 -4.01 -2.67
CA PRO A 362 57.17 -4.17 -3.35
C PRO A 362 56.30 -5.30 -2.81
N ASN A 363 56.90 -6.42 -2.40
CA ASN A 363 56.18 -7.54 -1.76
C ASN A 363 55.52 -7.15 -0.43
N THR A 364 56.16 -6.27 0.35
CA THR A 364 55.58 -5.75 1.60
C THR A 364 54.35 -4.89 1.31
N VAL A 365 54.38 -4.09 0.23
CA VAL A 365 53.20 -3.33 -0.22
C VAL A 365 52.08 -4.29 -0.61
N ARG A 366 52.33 -5.30 -1.45
CA ARG A 366 51.33 -6.31 -1.84
C ARG A 366 50.71 -7.01 -0.62
N TYR A 367 51.55 -7.40 0.33
CA TYR A 367 51.09 -8.01 1.58
C TYR A 367 50.18 -7.07 2.37
N ARG A 368 50.56 -5.80 2.54
CA ARG A 368 49.75 -4.81 3.25
C ARG A 368 48.45 -4.47 2.52
N LEU A 369 48.44 -4.39 1.19
CA LEU A 369 47.23 -4.20 0.40
C LEU A 369 46.26 -5.38 0.55
N LYS A 370 46.78 -6.60 0.56
CA LYS A 370 45.96 -7.79 0.86
C LYS A 370 45.36 -7.72 2.27
N ARG A 371 46.16 -7.32 3.26
CA ARG A 371 45.68 -7.14 4.65
C ARG A 371 44.62 -6.05 4.75
N ILE A 372 44.75 -4.94 3.99
CA ILE A 372 43.73 -3.89 3.91
C ILE A 372 42.41 -4.49 3.39
N ALA A 373 42.47 -5.30 2.33
CA ALA A 373 41.29 -5.99 1.80
C ALA A 373 40.69 -6.95 2.85
N ASP A 374 41.52 -7.72 3.56
CA ASP A 374 41.06 -8.65 4.60
C ASP A 374 40.30 -7.94 5.75
N PHE A 375 40.74 -6.73 6.14
CA PHE A 375 40.14 -5.99 7.26
C PHE A 375 38.94 -5.12 6.88
N THR A 376 38.91 -4.61 5.65
CA THR A 376 37.88 -3.66 5.20
C THR A 376 36.84 -4.29 4.27
N GLY A 377 37.12 -5.49 3.75
CA GLY A 377 36.33 -6.11 2.68
C GLY A 377 36.46 -5.40 1.33
N ARG A 378 37.39 -4.44 1.18
CA ARG A 378 37.58 -3.60 -0.01
C ARG A 378 38.97 -3.79 -0.58
N ASP A 379 39.09 -4.22 -1.83
CA ASP A 379 40.38 -4.43 -2.49
C ASP A 379 40.93 -3.11 -3.07
N PRO A 380 42.05 -2.57 -2.56
CA PRO A 380 42.61 -1.32 -3.08
C PRO A 380 43.01 -1.37 -4.56
N THR A 381 43.19 -2.57 -5.13
CA THR A 381 43.56 -2.75 -6.54
C THR A 381 42.35 -2.68 -7.47
N VAL A 382 41.13 -2.83 -6.94
CA VAL A 382 39.88 -2.67 -7.70
C VAL A 382 39.51 -1.19 -7.72
N PRO A 383 39.30 -0.55 -8.89
CA PRO A 383 39.05 0.89 -8.97
C PRO A 383 37.87 1.38 -8.13
N ARG A 384 36.78 0.61 -8.06
CA ARG A 384 35.60 0.95 -7.25
C ARG A 384 35.93 0.96 -5.76
N ASP A 385 36.58 -0.08 -5.27
CA ASP A 385 36.95 -0.21 -3.86
C ASP A 385 38.04 0.80 -3.48
N ALA A 386 39.01 1.06 -4.35
CA ALA A 386 40.00 2.12 -4.18
C ALA A 386 39.35 3.50 -3.98
N TYR A 387 38.27 3.79 -4.73
CA TYR A 387 37.49 5.01 -4.56
C TYR A 387 36.77 5.05 -3.20
N VAL A 388 36.14 3.94 -2.79
CA VAL A 388 35.52 3.83 -1.45
C VAL A 388 36.55 4.10 -0.35
N LEU A 389 37.71 3.44 -0.42
CA LEU A 389 38.82 3.61 0.52
C LEU A 389 39.35 5.04 0.54
N ARG A 390 39.49 5.68 -0.63
CA ARG A 390 39.94 7.08 -0.74
C ARG A 390 38.98 8.05 -0.05
N VAL A 391 37.68 7.87 -0.27
CA VAL A 391 36.65 8.72 0.35
C VAL A 391 36.60 8.46 1.86
N ALA A 392 36.67 7.20 2.29
CA ALA A 392 36.74 6.83 3.71
C ALA A 392 37.93 7.53 4.41
N SER A 393 39.14 7.46 3.84
CA SER A 393 40.32 8.13 4.40
C SER A 393 40.15 9.65 4.49
N SER A 394 39.50 10.26 3.50
CA SER A 394 39.27 11.71 3.46
C SER A 394 38.25 12.14 4.50
N VAL A 395 37.13 11.43 4.60
CA VAL A 395 36.06 11.65 5.59
C VAL A 395 36.60 11.46 7.01
N GLY A 396 37.35 10.39 7.26
CA GLY A 396 37.96 10.12 8.56
C GLY A 396 38.97 11.20 9.01
N ARG A 397 39.67 11.86 8.07
CA ARG A 397 40.52 13.02 8.38
C ARG A 397 39.69 14.27 8.72
N LEU A 398 38.67 14.57 7.92
CA LEU A 398 37.78 15.71 8.14
C LEU A 398 37.04 15.61 9.49
N ASN A 399 36.52 14.42 9.82
CA ASN A 399 35.85 14.19 11.09
C ASN A 399 36.80 14.37 12.29
N ARG A 400 38.04 13.87 12.22
CA ARG A 400 39.03 14.07 13.29
C ARG A 400 39.40 15.54 13.46
N GLN A 401 39.56 16.29 12.38
CA GLN A 401 39.83 17.73 12.44
C GLN A 401 38.68 18.49 13.12
N ALA A 402 37.43 18.18 12.77
CA ALA A 402 36.25 18.78 13.40
C ALA A 402 36.17 18.47 14.91
N HIS A 403 36.46 17.23 15.32
CA HIS A 403 36.48 16.86 16.74
C HIS A 403 37.60 17.58 17.52
N MET A 404 38.79 17.73 16.93
CA MET A 404 39.90 18.47 17.55
C MET A 404 39.58 19.95 17.72
N ALA A 405 38.97 20.57 16.70
CA ALA A 405 38.55 21.97 16.76
C ALA A 405 37.44 22.21 17.81
N ALA A 406 36.49 21.28 17.94
CA ALA A 406 35.42 21.35 18.94
C ALA A 406 35.95 21.15 20.38
N GLY A 407 36.96 20.29 20.58
CA GLY A 407 37.61 20.07 21.88
C GLY A 407 38.53 21.20 22.36
N GLN A 408 38.88 22.14 21.47
CA GLN A 408 39.76 23.29 21.77
C GLN A 408 39.04 24.60 22.05
N MET A 409 37.70 24.65 21.99
CA MET A 409 36.94 25.82 22.45
C MET A 409 36.90 25.84 23.99
N PRO A 410 37.55 26.80 24.68
CA PRO A 410 37.39 26.95 26.12
C PRO A 410 35.95 27.38 26.40
N GLY A 411 35.30 26.75 27.38
CA GLY A 411 33.94 27.08 27.79
C GLY A 411 33.80 28.60 27.99
N SER A 412 32.87 29.21 27.27
CA SER A 412 32.44 30.58 27.50
C SER A 412 31.92 30.66 28.94
N GLY A 413 32.76 31.16 29.85
CA GLY A 413 32.39 31.47 31.21
C GLY A 413 31.17 32.37 31.21
N GLN A 414 30.17 32.01 32.02
CA GLN A 414 29.09 32.90 32.41
C GLN A 414 29.70 34.20 32.96
N VAL A 415 29.62 35.28 32.20
CA VAL A 415 29.74 36.63 32.74
C VAL A 415 28.37 36.99 33.32
N THR A 416 28.07 36.50 34.52
CA THR A 416 27.00 37.05 35.35
C THR A 416 27.61 38.13 36.22
N GLY A 417 27.53 39.38 35.76
CA GLY A 417 28.06 40.53 36.49
C GLY A 417 27.73 41.85 35.82
N VAL A 418 26.44 42.20 35.74
CA VAL A 418 26.03 43.59 35.55
C VAL A 418 25.30 44.02 36.80
N GLY A 419 25.98 44.82 37.63
CA GLY A 419 25.42 45.45 38.82
C GLY A 419 24.34 46.46 38.42
N SER A 420 23.18 46.36 39.06
CA SER A 420 22.10 47.33 38.98
C SER A 420 22.55 48.67 39.57
N VAL A 421 22.66 49.70 38.74
CA VAL A 421 22.81 51.09 39.20
C VAL A 421 21.41 51.63 39.51
N THR A 422 21.13 51.81 40.80
CA THR A 422 19.95 52.49 41.31
C THR A 422 20.05 54.00 41.03
N ILE A 423 19.16 54.53 40.20
CA ILE A 423 18.98 55.98 40.02
C ILE A 423 17.96 56.45 41.05
N LYS A 424 18.39 57.31 42.00
CA LYS A 424 17.52 58.10 42.87
C LYS A 424 16.91 59.27 42.07
N PRO A 425 15.64 59.64 42.28
CA PRO A 425 15.05 60.81 41.66
C PRO A 425 15.48 62.08 42.40
N VAL A 426 15.74 63.16 41.66
CA VAL A 426 15.82 64.51 42.18
C VAL A 426 14.74 65.33 41.48
N SER A 427 13.82 65.80 42.33
CA SER A 427 12.84 66.89 42.17
C SER A 427 11.75 66.78 41.11
#